data_AF-A0A067E7P5-F1
#
_entry.id   AF-A0A067E7P5-F1
#
_cell.length_a   1.000
_cell.length_b   1.000
_cell.length_c   1.000
_cell.angle_alpha   90.00
_cell.angle_beta   90.00
_cell.angle_gamma   90.00
#
_symmetry.space_group_name_H-M   'P 1'
#
loop_
_entity.id
_entity.type
_entity.pdbx_description
1 polymer ?
#
loop_
_entity_poly.entity_id
_entity_poly.type
_entity_poly.pdbx_seq_one_letter_code
_entity_poly.pdbx_strand_id
1 'polypeptide(L)'
;MSTAEAAEASMAAARDKYRSFLHDEAEKIQWRHGKPPTYDTVNQLFEEGRTKEWPKGSLEETVQNAIKSWEMELTHKTRLQDVKSINPDKFKLIVN
;
A
#
# COMPACT_ATOMS: atom_id res chain seq x y z
N MET A 1 -29.91 -10.14 5.40
CA MET A 1 -28.62 -9.45 5.15
C MET A 1 -27.62 -10.52 4.76
N SER A 2 -27.16 -10.47 3.51
CA SER A 2 -26.45 -11.58 2.86
C SER A 2 -25.00 -11.63 3.33
N THR A 3 -24.48 -12.83 3.58
CA THR A 3 -23.10 -13.09 4.05
C THR A 3 -22.01 -12.52 3.13
N ALA A 4 -22.33 -12.26 1.86
CA ALA A 4 -21.44 -11.60 0.90
C ALA A 4 -21.19 -10.11 1.22
N GLU A 5 -22.21 -9.39 1.70
CA GLU A 5 -22.12 -7.96 2.01
C GLU A 5 -21.26 -7.70 3.25
N ALA A 6 -21.29 -8.61 4.22
CA ALA A 6 -20.42 -8.58 5.40
C ALA A 6 -18.95 -8.89 5.05
N ALA A 7 -18.71 -9.77 4.07
CA ALA A 7 -17.36 -10.07 3.59
C ALA A 7 -16.75 -8.89 2.83
N GLU A 8 -17.50 -8.24 1.94
CA GLU A 8 -17.07 -7.03 1.24
C GLU A 8 -16.85 -5.85 2.21
N ALA A 9 -17.71 -5.66 3.22
CA ALA A 9 -17.49 -4.65 4.24
C ALA A 9 -16.24 -4.93 5.09
N SER A 10 -15.94 -6.20 5.40
CA SER A 10 -14.71 -6.59 6.10
C SER A 10 -13.45 -6.39 5.23
N MET A 11 -13.53 -6.65 3.93
CA MET A 11 -12.44 -6.42 2.97
C MET A 11 -12.22 -4.93 2.70
N ALA A 12 -13.29 -4.13 2.69
CA ALA A 12 -13.22 -2.68 2.54
C ALA A 12 -12.66 -2.01 3.81
N ALA A 13 -13.00 -2.52 5.00
CA ALA A 13 -12.39 -2.10 6.27
C ALA A 13 -10.93 -2.56 6.42
N ALA A 14 -10.56 -3.69 5.81
CA ALA A 14 -9.19 -4.21 5.78
C ALA A 14 -8.31 -3.61 4.66
N ARG A 15 -8.89 -2.83 3.74
CA ARG A 15 -8.12 -2.19 2.67
C ARG A 15 -7.33 -1.03 3.26
N ASP A 16 -6.01 -1.08 3.16
CA ASP A 16 -5.14 -0.04 3.71
C ASP A 16 -5.46 1.31 3.05
N LYS A 17 -5.77 2.32 3.89
CA LYS A 17 -6.19 3.67 3.46
C LYS A 17 -5.10 4.40 2.66
N TYR A 18 -3.84 4.05 2.86
CA TYR A 18 -2.68 4.80 2.38
C TYR A 18 -1.89 4.10 1.28
N ARG A 19 -2.08 2.79 1.10
CA ARG A 19 -1.29 1.95 0.20
C ARG A 19 -2.18 1.29 -0.83
N SER A 20 -2.35 1.98 -1.96
CA SER A 20 -3.25 1.58 -3.03
C SER A 20 -2.97 0.18 -3.55
N PHE A 21 -1.68 -0.19 -3.69
CA PHE A 21 -1.26 -1.45 -4.32
C PHE A 21 -1.10 -2.64 -3.36
N LEU A 22 -1.48 -2.50 -2.09
CA LEU A 22 -1.32 -3.57 -1.10
C LEU A 22 -2.24 -4.78 -1.40
N HIS A 23 -3.45 -4.50 -1.90
CA HIS A 23 -4.52 -5.49 -2.03
C HIS A 23 -4.90 -5.85 -3.48
N ASP A 24 -4.32 -5.16 -4.48
CA ASP A 24 -4.80 -5.26 -5.86
C ASP A 24 -4.54 -6.62 -6.52
N GLU A 25 -3.51 -7.36 -6.12
CA GLU A 25 -3.08 -8.60 -6.79
C GLU A 25 -2.39 -9.61 -5.85
N ALA A 26 -2.99 -9.87 -4.68
CA ALA A 26 -2.39 -10.70 -3.64
C ALA A 26 -1.93 -12.09 -4.12
N GLU A 27 -2.58 -12.66 -5.15
CA GLU A 27 -2.25 -14.00 -5.69
C GLU A 27 -1.10 -13.99 -6.72
N LYS A 28 -0.79 -12.83 -7.34
CA LYS A 28 0.24 -12.73 -8.38
C LYS A 28 1.56 -12.16 -7.88
N ILE A 29 1.51 -11.36 -6.81
CA ILE A 29 2.68 -10.66 -6.25
C ILE A 29 3.57 -11.63 -5.46
N GLN A 30 4.87 -11.61 -5.75
CA GLN A 30 5.84 -12.33 -4.93
C GLN A 30 6.33 -11.46 -3.77
N TRP A 31 5.85 -11.79 -2.58
CA TRP A 31 6.25 -11.16 -1.33
C TRP A 31 7.54 -11.77 -0.79
N ARG A 32 8.45 -10.92 -0.28
CA ARG A 32 9.74 -11.32 0.33
C ARG A 32 9.57 -12.29 1.49
N HIS A 33 8.47 -12.15 2.24
CA HIS A 33 8.14 -12.99 3.39
C HIS A 33 6.93 -13.90 3.14
N GLY A 34 6.60 -14.16 1.87
CA GLY A 34 5.52 -15.07 1.46
C GLY A 34 4.09 -14.56 1.69
N LYS A 35 3.91 -13.43 2.37
CA LYS A 35 2.62 -12.80 2.64
C LYS A 35 2.71 -11.27 2.55
N PRO A 36 1.59 -10.57 2.27
CA PRO A 36 1.54 -9.12 2.34
C PRO A 36 1.85 -8.62 3.76
N PRO A 37 2.56 -7.48 3.88
CA PRO A 37 2.80 -6.84 5.17
C PRO A 37 1.51 -6.23 5.75
N THR A 38 1.45 -6.16 7.08
CA THR A 38 0.35 -5.52 7.83
C THR A 38 0.81 -4.17 8.37
N TYR A 39 -0.04 -3.13 8.27
CA TYR A 39 0.32 -1.76 8.65
C TYR A 39 -0.55 -1.16 9.75
N ASP A 40 -1.42 -1.93 10.40
CA ASP A 40 -2.43 -1.43 11.33
C ASP A 40 -1.84 -0.56 12.45
N THR A 41 -0.80 -1.05 13.13
CA THR A 41 -0.13 -0.30 14.21
C THR A 41 0.55 0.97 13.71
N VAL A 42 1.20 0.92 12.54
CA VAL A 42 1.88 2.09 11.96
C VAL A 42 0.87 3.13 11.50
N ASN A 43 -0.26 2.70 10.95
CA ASN A 43 -1.34 3.58 10.54
C ASN A 43 -1.99 4.25 11.75
N GLN A 44 -2.19 3.51 12.85
CA GLN A 44 -2.68 4.08 14.12
C GLN A 44 -1.73 5.18 14.63
N LEU A 45 -0.43 4.88 14.75
CA LEU A 45 0.57 5.86 15.20
C LEU A 45 0.64 7.08 14.27
N PHE A 46 0.48 6.87 12.97
CA PHE A 46 0.44 7.96 12.00
C PHE A 46 -0.79 8.86 12.21
N GLU A 47 -1.98 8.30 12.43
CA GLU A 47 -3.20 9.06 12.71
C GLU A 47 -3.08 9.83 14.03
N GLU A 48 -2.51 9.23 15.08
CA GLU A 48 -2.25 9.88 16.38
C GLU A 48 -1.27 11.05 16.27
N GLY A 49 -0.23 10.91 15.44
CA GLY A 49 0.81 11.93 15.26
C GLY A 49 0.52 12.96 14.16
N ARG A 50 -0.52 12.78 13.35
CA ARG A 50 -0.78 13.63 12.17
C ARG A 50 -1.33 14.99 12.60
N THR A 51 -0.61 16.06 12.24
CA THR A 51 -1.04 17.44 12.52
C THR A 51 -1.84 18.10 11.40
N LYS A 52 -1.86 17.51 10.20
CA LYS A 52 -2.55 18.03 9.02
C LYS A 52 -3.29 16.92 8.30
N GLU A 53 -4.58 17.10 8.07
CA GLU A 53 -5.38 16.22 7.23
C GLU A 53 -5.47 16.79 5.81
N TRP A 54 -5.18 15.93 4.83
CA TRP A 54 -5.24 16.31 3.42
C TRP A 54 -6.65 16.03 2.88
N PRO A 55 -7.27 16.97 2.14
CA PRO A 55 -8.55 16.72 1.49
C PRO A 55 -8.46 15.53 0.52
N LYS A 56 -9.55 14.77 0.41
CA LYS A 56 -9.63 13.67 -0.56
C LYS A 56 -9.49 14.21 -1.99
N GLY A 57 -8.62 13.60 -2.79
CA GLY A 57 -8.28 14.04 -4.14
C GLY A 57 -7.25 15.18 -4.20
N SER A 58 -6.70 15.60 -3.06
CA SER A 58 -5.62 16.60 -3.04
C SER A 58 -4.31 16.02 -3.59
N LEU A 59 -3.43 16.92 -4.05
CA LEU A 59 -2.10 16.56 -4.49
C LEU A 59 -1.30 15.94 -3.31
N GLU A 60 -1.45 16.50 -2.12
CA GLU A 60 -0.77 16.07 -0.92
C GLU A 60 -1.19 14.66 -0.50
N GLU A 61 -2.49 14.34 -0.56
CA GLU A 61 -2.97 12.97 -0.35
C GLU A 61 -2.37 12.02 -1.39
N THR A 62 -2.35 12.44 -2.66
CA THR A 62 -1.82 11.63 -3.77
C THR A 62 -0.33 11.34 -3.57
N VAL A 63 0.45 12.35 -3.21
CA VAL A 63 1.89 12.22 -2.94
C VAL A 63 2.13 11.32 -1.73
N GLN A 64 1.37 11.50 -0.66
CA GLN A 64 1.48 10.65 0.53
C GLN A 64 1.23 9.17 0.18
N ASN A 65 0.16 8.89 -0.55
CA ASN A 65 -0.20 7.53 -0.92
C ASN A 65 0.81 6.92 -1.92
N ALA A 66 1.34 7.72 -2.85
CA ALA A 66 2.37 7.29 -3.79
C ALA A 66 3.66 6.87 -3.06
N ILE A 67 4.15 7.68 -2.12
CA ILE A 67 5.39 7.37 -1.38
C ILE A 67 5.21 6.17 -0.44
N LYS A 68 4.10 6.11 0.31
CA LYS A 68 3.81 4.97 1.21
C LYS A 68 3.64 3.66 0.43
N SER A 69 3.04 3.72 -0.76
CA SER A 69 2.94 2.56 -1.65
C SER A 69 4.31 2.17 -2.20
N TRP A 70 5.10 3.12 -2.69
CA TRP A 70 6.43 2.88 -3.27
C TRP A 70 7.39 2.23 -2.27
N GLU A 71 7.46 2.74 -1.03
CA GLU A 71 8.28 2.16 0.02
C GLU A 71 7.87 0.72 0.32
N MET A 72 6.57 0.48 0.52
CA MET A 72 6.03 -0.86 0.76
C MET A 72 6.43 -1.82 -0.35
N GLU A 73 6.27 -1.40 -1.61
CA GLU A 73 6.59 -2.22 -2.77
C GLU A 73 8.09 -2.55 -2.86
N LEU A 74 8.99 -1.58 -2.71
CA LEU A 74 10.44 -1.84 -2.82
C LEU A 74 10.98 -2.69 -1.67
N THR A 75 10.47 -2.48 -0.46
CA THR A 75 10.93 -3.23 0.73
C THR A 75 10.43 -4.68 0.67
N HIS A 76 9.16 -4.89 0.29
CA HIS A 76 8.48 -6.18 0.46
C HIS A 76 8.29 -7.00 -0.82
N LYS A 77 8.24 -6.40 -2.02
CA LYS A 77 8.14 -7.16 -3.26
C LYS A 77 9.53 -7.61 -3.71
N THR A 78 9.65 -8.84 -4.20
CA THR A 78 10.94 -9.39 -4.63
C THR A 78 11.24 -9.11 -6.10
N ARG A 79 10.20 -9.06 -6.94
CA ARG A 79 10.33 -8.82 -8.37
C ARG A 79 10.04 -7.36 -8.69
N LEU A 80 10.93 -6.71 -9.44
CA LEU A 80 10.71 -5.36 -9.95
C LEU A 80 9.46 -5.26 -10.84
N GLN A 81 9.08 -6.36 -11.51
CA GLN A 81 7.89 -6.43 -12.36
C GLN A 81 6.59 -6.28 -11.57
N ASP A 82 6.60 -6.61 -10.27
CA ASP A 82 5.44 -6.50 -9.39
C ASP A 82 5.29 -5.08 -8.82
N VAL A 83 6.28 -4.19 -9.00
CA VAL A 83 6.29 -2.82 -8.47
C VAL A 83 5.57 -1.90 -9.47
N LYS A 84 4.38 -1.41 -9.09
CA LYS A 84 3.54 -0.58 -9.96
C LYS A 84 3.87 0.91 -9.88
N SER A 85 4.51 1.33 -8.79
CA SER A 85 4.91 2.74 -8.57
C SER A 85 6.13 3.19 -9.39
N ILE A 86 6.83 2.29 -10.07
CA ILE A 86 8.01 2.60 -10.87
C ILE A 86 7.84 2.12 -12.31
N ASN A 87 8.67 2.67 -13.20
CA ASN A 87 8.88 2.07 -14.51
C ASN A 87 10.02 1.03 -14.42
N PRO A 88 9.74 -0.29 -14.56
CA PRO A 88 10.75 -1.32 -14.37
C PRO A 88 11.89 -1.26 -15.40
N ASP A 89 11.66 -0.69 -16.59
CA ASP A 89 12.68 -0.60 -17.64
C ASP A 89 13.67 0.55 -17.41
N LYS A 90 13.26 1.58 -16.67
CA LYS A 90 14.03 2.81 -16.46
C LYS A 90 14.54 2.98 -15.04
N PHE A 91 13.90 2.34 -14.07
CA PHE A 91 14.24 2.51 -12.67
C PHE A 91 15.51 1.74 -12.30
N LYS A 92 16.47 2.43 -11.68
CA LYS A 92 17.69 1.85 -11.13
C LYS A 92 17.86 2.31 -9.69
N LEU A 93 17.94 1.36 -8.77
CA LEU A 93 18.26 1.60 -7.36
C LEU A 93 19.67 1.08 -7.10
N ILE A 94 20.55 1.95 -6.60
CA ILE A 94 21.94 1.63 -6.29
C ILE A 94 22.15 1.96 -4.81
N VAL A 95 22.72 1.02 -4.06
CA VAL A 95 23.09 1.15 -2.65
C VAL A 95 24.59 0.94 -2.54
N ASN A 96 25.25 1.68 -1.65
CA ASN A 96 26.72 1.74 -1.50
C ASN A 96 27.34 0.41 -1.05
#